data_AF-A0A314XJ64-F1
#
_entry.id   AF-A0A314XJ64-F1
#
_cell.length_a   1.000
_cell.length_b   1.000
_cell.length_c   1.000
_cell.angle_alpha   90.00
_cell.angle_beta   90.00
_cell.angle_gamma   90.00
#
_symmetry.space_group_name_H-M   'P 1'
#
loop_
_entity.id
_entity.type
_entity.pdbx_description
1 polymer ?
#
loop_
_entity_poly.entity_id
_entity_poly.type
_entity_poly.pdbx_seq_one_letter_code
_entity_poly.pdbx_strand_id
1 'polypeptide(L)'
;MSDKTAYILNATLLVSKLDQKLFWKDSSNFDEIFDVDWFISSLSKDVEIIKQLPTKGGKPMSPYSMRVPRKCNAKCYQNRLVPVLNKNIAVQLTKFDYRLSNKLDSNLQKLRCRANYHALKFNDLINEMGKTLVDRMRMKSKHFIALHLRLVAFNLGYLPGGDKPIITESETTLKALEVAKSIVVPGGLISLVVYVGHPGGWLSKTYNNGLSNFRLR
;
A
#
# COMPACT_ATOMS: atom_id res chain seq x y z
N MET A 1 15.18 -6.10 -0.48
CA MET A 1 15.34 -6.17 1.01
C MET A 1 14.83 -4.85 1.57
N SER A 2 14.37 -4.74 2.82
CA SER A 2 13.99 -3.41 3.37
C SER A 2 15.23 -2.63 3.80
N ASP A 3 15.20 -1.30 3.67
CA ASP A 3 16.16 -0.33 4.20
C ASP A 3 16.59 -0.66 5.64
N LYS A 4 15.62 -0.91 6.53
CA LYS A 4 15.88 -1.27 7.93
C LYS A 4 16.62 -2.60 8.08
N THR A 5 16.35 -3.56 7.21
CA THR A 5 17.05 -4.86 7.25
C THR A 5 18.51 -4.71 6.85
N ALA A 6 18.78 -3.90 5.82
CA ALA A 6 20.14 -3.60 5.40
C ALA A 6 20.93 -2.92 6.53
N TYR A 7 20.31 -1.94 7.20
CA TYR A 7 20.88 -1.30 8.39
C TYR A 7 21.19 -2.30 9.53
N ILE A 8 20.22 -3.14 9.92
CA ILE A 8 20.39 -4.12 11.02
C ILE A 8 21.55 -5.10 10.77
N LEU A 9 21.81 -5.42 9.50
CA LEU A 9 22.82 -6.38 9.09
C LEU A 9 24.14 -5.74 8.67
N ASN A 10 24.22 -4.41 8.65
CA ASN A 10 25.31 -3.66 8.03
C ASN A 10 25.63 -4.16 6.60
N ALA A 11 24.58 -4.31 5.80
CA ALA A 11 24.64 -4.88 4.46
C ALA A 11 24.27 -3.84 3.40
N THR A 12 24.77 -4.02 2.18
CA THR A 12 24.40 -3.21 1.02
C THR A 12 22.98 -3.56 0.55
N LEU A 13 22.16 -2.54 0.28
CA LEU A 13 20.81 -2.69 -0.26
C LEU A 13 20.83 -2.57 -1.79
N LEU A 14 20.27 -3.56 -2.46
CA LEU A 14 19.93 -3.44 -3.88
C LEU A 14 18.59 -2.70 -4.05
N VAL A 15 18.54 -1.71 -4.95
CA VAL A 15 17.29 -1.05 -5.35
C VAL A 15 16.27 -2.12 -5.76
N SER A 16 15.08 -2.05 -5.15
CA SER A 16 14.08 -3.11 -5.30
C SER A 16 13.39 -3.02 -6.65
N LYS A 17 13.13 -4.17 -7.27
CA LYS A 17 12.16 -4.27 -8.37
C LYS A 17 10.76 -4.37 -7.77
N LEU A 18 9.83 -3.58 -8.30
CA LEU A 18 8.44 -3.61 -7.87
C LEU A 18 7.76 -4.90 -8.35
N ASP A 19 6.92 -5.48 -7.49
CA ASP A 19 6.21 -6.71 -7.82
C ASP A 19 5.01 -6.38 -8.72
N GLN A 20 5.11 -6.78 -9.99
CA GLN A 20 4.10 -6.52 -11.02
C GLN A 20 2.88 -7.47 -10.93
N LYS A 21 2.87 -8.47 -10.02
CA LYS A 21 1.98 -9.63 -10.17
C LYS A 21 0.65 -9.62 -9.42
N LEU A 22 0.35 -8.65 -8.54
CA LEU A 22 -0.68 -8.93 -7.52
C LEU A 22 -1.84 -7.95 -7.37
N PHE A 23 -1.74 -6.68 -7.78
CA PHE A 23 -2.84 -5.72 -7.57
C PHE A 23 -3.02 -4.68 -8.67
N TRP A 24 -1.92 -4.19 -9.24
CA TRP A 24 -1.95 -3.19 -10.30
C TRP A 24 -1.39 -3.85 -11.57
N LYS A 25 -2.09 -3.73 -12.70
CA LYS A 25 -1.56 -4.14 -14.02
C LYS A 25 -0.52 -3.12 -14.53
N ASP A 26 0.36 -2.71 -13.63
CA ASP A 26 1.39 -1.72 -13.88
C ASP A 26 2.72 -2.46 -13.98
N SER A 27 3.35 -2.35 -15.15
CA SER A 27 4.67 -2.92 -15.43
C SER A 27 5.81 -1.98 -15.03
N SER A 28 5.51 -0.82 -14.47
CA SER A 28 6.51 0.20 -14.19
C SER A 28 7.56 -0.28 -13.19
N ASN A 29 8.81 0.06 -13.45
CA ASN A 29 9.93 -0.21 -12.57
C ASN A 29 10.09 0.87 -11.49
N PHE A 30 10.96 0.62 -10.51
CA PHE A 30 11.17 1.54 -9.40
C PHE A 30 11.74 2.89 -9.86
N ASP A 31 12.65 2.88 -10.83
CA ASP A 31 13.28 4.05 -11.44
C ASP A 31 12.36 4.84 -12.38
N GLU A 32 11.31 4.20 -12.91
CA GLU A 32 10.27 4.85 -13.70
C GLU A 32 9.26 5.61 -12.83
N ILE A 33 9.22 5.33 -11.52
CA ILE A 33 8.31 5.96 -10.56
C ILE A 33 9.07 6.93 -9.64
N PHE A 34 10.22 6.52 -9.11
CA PHE A 34 10.95 7.24 -8.08
C PHE A 34 12.31 7.74 -8.58
N ASP A 35 12.73 8.89 -8.04
CA ASP A 35 14.07 9.42 -8.21
C ASP A 35 15.07 8.55 -7.43
N VAL A 36 15.75 7.66 -8.16
CA VAL A 36 16.68 6.68 -7.56
C VAL A 36 17.92 7.34 -6.98
N ASP A 37 18.42 8.41 -7.60
CA ASP A 37 19.63 9.09 -7.14
C ASP A 37 19.34 9.89 -5.86
N TRP A 38 18.16 10.51 -5.76
CA TRP A 38 17.66 11.08 -4.52
C TRP A 38 17.47 10.02 -3.43
N PHE A 39 16.91 8.85 -3.78
CA PHE A 39 16.71 7.76 -2.83
C PHE A 39 18.05 7.26 -2.24
N ILE A 40 19.06 7.05 -3.10
CA ILE A 40 20.40 6.62 -2.69
C ILE A 40 21.07 7.68 -1.81
N SER A 41 21.09 8.94 -2.27
CA SER A 41 21.75 10.02 -1.54
C SER A 41 21.09 10.31 -0.19
N SER A 42 19.76 10.26 -0.11
CA SER A 42 18.97 10.48 1.13
C SER A 42 19.25 9.47 2.24
N LEU A 43 19.65 8.24 1.87
CA LEU A 43 19.88 7.14 2.81
C LEU A 43 21.36 6.77 2.95
N SER A 44 22.25 7.43 2.21
CA SER A 44 23.70 7.15 2.15
C SER A 44 24.40 7.12 3.52
N LYS A 45 23.89 7.88 4.50
CA LYS A 45 24.42 7.91 5.87
C LYS A 45 24.05 6.70 6.72
N ASP A 46 23.01 5.96 6.33
CA ASP A 46 22.48 4.83 7.11
C ASP A 46 22.73 3.50 6.39
N VAL A 47 22.59 3.47 5.07
CA VAL A 47 22.63 2.25 4.27
C VAL A 47 23.32 2.53 2.93
N GLU A 48 24.28 1.68 2.58
CA GLU A 48 24.85 1.68 1.24
C GLU A 48 23.85 1.07 0.25
N ILE A 49 23.59 1.76 -0.88
CA ILE A 49 22.58 1.34 -1.86
C ILE A 49 23.21 1.26 -3.25
N ILE A 50 23.01 0.12 -3.93
CA ILE A 50 23.44 -0.12 -5.31
C ILE A 50 22.24 -0.33 -6.24
N LYS A 51 22.34 0.13 -7.49
CA LYS A 51 21.27 0.00 -8.49
C LYS A 51 21.17 -1.41 -9.07
N GLN A 52 22.30 -2.08 -9.24
CA GLN A 52 22.39 -3.40 -9.87
C GLN A 52 23.40 -4.27 -9.12
N LEU A 53 23.19 -5.59 -9.17
CA LEU A 53 24.16 -6.53 -8.62
C LEU A 53 25.44 -6.54 -9.45
N PRO A 54 26.61 -6.72 -8.83
CA PRO A 54 27.85 -6.95 -9.56
C PRO A 54 27.71 -8.13 -10.53
N THR A 55 28.40 -8.09 -11.66
CA THR A 55 28.51 -9.24 -12.57
C THR A 55 29.73 -10.06 -12.20
N LYS A 56 29.58 -11.38 -12.08
CA LYS A 56 30.71 -12.30 -11.90
C LYS A 56 30.84 -13.16 -13.14
N GLY A 57 31.88 -12.94 -13.94
CA GLY A 57 32.10 -13.68 -15.20
C GLY A 57 31.03 -13.45 -16.28
N GLY A 58 30.44 -12.24 -16.35
CA GLY A 58 29.46 -11.86 -17.38
C GLY A 58 28.04 -12.43 -17.21
N LYS A 59 27.77 -13.23 -16.16
CA LYS A 59 26.43 -13.74 -15.87
C LYS A 59 25.72 -12.93 -14.77
N PRO A 60 24.42 -12.60 -14.93
CA PRO A 60 23.62 -11.98 -13.87
C PRO A 60 23.54 -12.92 -12.67
N MET A 61 23.91 -12.45 -11.49
CA MET A 61 23.79 -13.26 -10.27
C MET A 61 22.33 -13.36 -9.83
N SER A 62 21.85 -14.58 -9.60
CA SER A 62 20.50 -14.81 -9.08
C SER A 62 20.53 -14.74 -7.55
N PRO A 63 19.71 -13.90 -6.91
CA PRO A 63 19.68 -13.81 -5.46
C PRO A 63 19.01 -15.04 -4.84
N TYR A 64 19.54 -15.51 -3.71
CA TYR A 64 18.88 -16.55 -2.93
C TYR A 64 17.60 -16.01 -2.30
N SER A 65 16.46 -16.55 -2.70
CA SER A 65 15.16 -16.11 -2.21
C SER A 65 14.78 -16.79 -0.91
N MET A 66 14.40 -16.03 0.10
CA MET A 66 13.91 -16.57 1.37
C MET A 66 12.81 -15.72 2.01
N ARG A 67 12.22 -16.27 3.08
CA ARG A 67 11.15 -15.64 3.85
C ARG A 67 11.52 -15.59 5.33
N VAL A 68 11.25 -14.46 5.98
CA VAL A 68 11.45 -14.26 7.42
C VAL A 68 10.11 -14.39 8.15
N PRO A 69 10.02 -14.87 9.41
CA PRO A 69 8.76 -14.85 10.17
C PRO A 69 8.14 -13.44 10.31
N ARG A 70 6.83 -13.37 10.57
CA ARG A 70 6.16 -12.09 10.87
C ARG A 70 6.62 -11.56 12.24
N LYS A 71 6.64 -10.23 12.41
CA LYS A 71 7.03 -9.53 13.66
C LYS A 71 8.40 -9.96 14.23
N CYS A 72 9.33 -10.38 13.37
CA CYS A 72 10.71 -10.71 13.72
C CYS A 72 11.44 -9.43 14.19
N ASN A 73 12.18 -9.52 15.29
CA ASN A 73 13.00 -8.43 15.84
C ASN A 73 14.41 -8.42 15.22
N ALA A 74 15.25 -7.43 15.55
CA ALA A 74 16.59 -7.30 14.99
C ALA A 74 17.45 -8.56 15.18
N LYS A 75 17.44 -9.17 16.38
CA LYS A 75 18.18 -10.40 16.67
C LYS A 75 17.71 -11.58 15.81
N CYS A 76 16.41 -11.71 15.63
CA CYS A 76 15.80 -12.72 14.76
C CYS A 76 16.23 -12.53 13.29
N TYR A 77 16.37 -11.29 12.81
CA TYR A 77 16.90 -11.00 11.47
C TYR A 77 18.38 -11.40 11.36
N GLN A 78 19.22 -10.99 12.32
CA GLN A 78 20.65 -11.34 12.34
C GLN A 78 20.87 -12.85 12.34
N ASN A 79 20.24 -13.58 13.27
CA ASN A 79 20.41 -15.02 13.40
C ASN A 79 20.00 -15.80 12.15
N ARG A 80 19.04 -15.27 11.36
CA ARG A 80 18.51 -15.94 10.16
C ARG A 80 19.22 -15.53 8.88
N LEU A 81 19.59 -14.26 8.75
CA LEU A 81 20.08 -13.72 7.48
C LEU A 81 21.60 -13.71 7.39
N VAL A 82 22.32 -13.49 8.49
CA VAL A 82 23.81 -13.51 8.45
C VAL A 82 24.35 -14.84 7.93
N PRO A 83 23.88 -16.02 8.40
CA PRO A 83 24.38 -17.30 7.88
C PRO A 83 24.07 -17.53 6.39
N VAL A 84 22.98 -16.94 5.90
CA VAL A 84 22.56 -17.07 4.50
C VAL A 84 23.34 -16.11 3.61
N LEU A 85 23.54 -14.86 4.05
CA LEU A 85 24.38 -13.86 3.37
C LEU A 85 25.84 -14.31 3.27
N ASN A 86 26.38 -14.98 4.28
CA ASN A 86 27.75 -15.49 4.23
C ASN A 86 27.93 -16.62 3.19
N LYS A 87 26.84 -17.29 2.79
CA LYS A 87 26.85 -18.39 1.81
C LYS A 87 26.42 -17.93 0.41
N ASN A 88 25.76 -16.78 0.30
CA ASN A 88 25.13 -16.34 -0.94
C ASN A 88 25.49 -14.88 -1.20
N ILE A 89 25.86 -14.57 -2.43
CA ILE A 89 26.31 -13.22 -2.82
C ILE A 89 25.18 -12.18 -2.65
N ALA A 90 23.93 -12.59 -2.88
CA ALA A 90 22.76 -11.75 -2.70
C ALA A 90 21.59 -12.55 -2.12
N VAL A 91 20.79 -11.92 -1.26
CA VAL A 91 19.60 -12.51 -0.66
C VAL A 91 18.37 -11.64 -0.96
N GLN A 92 17.35 -12.25 -1.55
CA GLN A 92 16.06 -11.62 -1.79
C GLN A 92 15.06 -12.05 -0.73
N LEU A 93 14.55 -11.07 0.03
CA LEU A 93 13.47 -11.31 0.99
C LEU A 93 12.13 -11.17 0.28
N THR A 94 11.37 -12.26 0.21
CA THR A 94 10.02 -12.28 -0.37
C THR A 94 8.97 -11.91 0.67
N LYS A 95 7.87 -11.27 0.22
CA LYS A 95 6.72 -10.85 1.04
C LYS A 95 7.15 -10.01 2.26
N PHE A 96 7.75 -8.85 2.07
CA PHE A 96 8.39 -8.07 3.15
C PHE A 96 7.41 -7.32 4.07
N ASP A 97 6.12 -7.36 3.77
CA ASP A 97 5.04 -6.74 4.52
C ASP A 97 4.95 -7.26 5.96
N TYR A 98 4.94 -6.33 6.94
CA TYR A 98 4.73 -6.61 8.36
C TYR A 98 5.66 -7.68 8.98
N ARG A 99 6.86 -7.89 8.40
CA ARG A 99 7.84 -8.86 8.92
C ARG A 99 8.73 -8.30 10.01
N LEU A 100 9.19 -7.06 9.89
CA LEU A 100 9.95 -6.40 10.94
C LEU A 100 9.02 -5.85 12.02
N SER A 101 9.36 -6.08 13.29
CA SER A 101 8.60 -5.55 14.43
C SER A 101 8.42 -4.03 14.37
N ASN A 102 7.29 -3.53 14.89
CA ASN A 102 7.07 -2.08 15.06
C ASN A 102 7.78 -1.52 16.30
N LYS A 103 8.17 -2.38 17.24
CA LYS A 103 9.00 -2.00 18.39
C LYS A 103 10.47 -2.00 17.96
N LEU A 104 10.90 -0.89 17.35
CA LEU A 104 12.29 -0.62 16.98
C LEU A 104 12.86 0.50 17.84
N ASP A 105 14.19 0.54 17.97
CA ASP A 105 14.91 1.64 18.60
C ASP A 105 14.75 2.95 17.82
N SER A 106 15.13 4.06 18.45
CA SER A 106 14.93 5.41 17.90
C SER A 106 15.61 5.60 16.53
N ASN A 107 16.80 5.05 16.31
CA ASN A 107 17.53 5.23 15.07
C ASN A 107 16.85 4.49 13.92
N LEU A 108 16.40 3.25 14.17
CA LEU A 108 15.62 2.50 13.20
C LEU A 108 14.25 3.12 12.91
N GLN A 109 13.61 3.79 13.86
CA GLN A 109 12.39 4.56 13.60
C GLN A 109 12.68 5.81 12.75
N LYS A 110 13.77 6.53 13.03
CA LYS A 110 14.19 7.68 12.20
C LYS A 110 14.49 7.26 10.77
N LEU A 111 15.20 6.14 10.58
CA LEU A 111 15.45 5.56 9.26
C LEU A 111 14.14 5.19 8.56
N ARG A 112 13.21 4.54 9.27
CA ARG A 112 11.89 4.20 8.75
C ARG A 112 11.15 5.42 8.22
N CYS A 113 11.11 6.50 9.01
CA CYS A 113 10.45 7.73 8.60
C CYS A 113 11.13 8.36 7.38
N ARG A 114 12.46 8.43 7.40
CA ARG A 114 13.23 9.01 6.29
C ARG A 114 13.03 8.23 4.99
N ALA A 115 13.13 6.90 5.04
CA ALA A 115 12.88 6.06 3.88
C ALA A 115 11.45 6.25 3.33
N ASN A 116 10.44 6.22 4.20
CA ASN A 116 9.04 6.25 3.77
C ASN A 116 8.53 7.63 3.32
N TYR A 117 9.06 8.72 3.89
CA TYR A 117 8.50 10.07 3.69
C TYR A 117 9.46 11.06 3.04
N HIS A 118 10.76 10.79 3.02
CA HIS A 118 11.76 11.71 2.47
C HIS A 118 12.48 11.13 1.26
N ALA A 119 12.98 9.89 1.36
CA ALA A 119 13.79 9.27 0.32
C ALA A 119 12.97 8.82 -0.88
N LEU A 120 11.70 8.43 -0.68
CA LEU A 120 10.78 8.08 -1.76
C LEU A 120 10.14 9.34 -2.35
N LYS A 121 10.85 9.94 -3.31
CA LYS A 121 10.36 11.07 -4.10
C LYS A 121 10.03 10.56 -5.51
N PHE A 122 8.88 10.96 -6.06
CA PHE A 122 8.58 10.66 -7.45
C PHE A 122 9.63 11.28 -8.38
N ASN A 123 9.83 10.69 -9.55
CA ASN A 123 10.68 11.30 -10.58
C ASN A 123 10.08 12.63 -11.06
N ASP A 124 10.90 13.38 -11.81
CA ASP A 124 10.50 14.73 -12.23
C ASP A 124 9.30 14.71 -13.18
N LEU A 125 9.19 13.71 -14.05
CA LEU A 125 8.05 13.56 -14.97
C LEU A 125 6.71 13.47 -14.23
N ILE A 126 6.61 12.61 -13.21
CA ILE A 126 5.39 12.45 -12.41
C ILE A 126 5.13 13.73 -11.58
N ASN A 127 6.17 14.35 -11.02
CA ASN A 127 6.02 15.59 -10.26
C ASN A 127 5.53 16.76 -11.13
N GLU A 128 6.06 16.91 -12.35
CA GLU A 128 5.66 17.94 -13.30
C GLU A 128 4.23 17.75 -13.77
N MET A 129 3.84 16.50 -14.05
CA MET A 129 2.45 16.16 -14.37
C MET A 129 1.51 16.49 -13.20
N GLY A 130 1.90 16.14 -11.97
CA GLY A 130 1.15 16.47 -10.76
C GLY A 130 1.00 17.97 -10.53
N LYS A 131 2.07 18.75 -10.72
CA LYS A 131 2.04 20.22 -10.65
C LYS A 131 1.09 20.80 -11.70
N THR A 132 1.23 20.37 -12.95
CA THR A 132 0.36 20.82 -14.05
C THR A 132 -1.11 20.55 -13.76
N LEU A 133 -1.45 19.38 -13.21
CA LEU A 133 -2.82 19.04 -12.81
C LEU A 133 -3.32 19.98 -11.70
N VAL A 134 -2.52 20.21 -10.66
CA VAL A 134 -2.87 21.10 -9.55
C VAL A 134 -3.06 22.53 -10.03
N ASP A 135 -2.19 23.02 -10.90
CA ASP A 135 -2.27 24.38 -11.44
C ASP A 135 -3.54 24.57 -12.27
N ARG A 136 -3.89 23.59 -13.11
CA ARG A 136 -5.16 23.60 -13.87
C ARG A 136 -6.39 23.60 -12.95
N MET A 137 -6.36 22.87 -11.83
CA MET A 137 -7.45 22.91 -10.84
C MET A 137 -7.56 24.29 -10.18
N ARG A 138 -6.43 24.89 -9.81
CA ARG A 138 -6.37 26.22 -9.19
C ARG A 138 -6.82 27.34 -10.13
N MET A 139 -6.59 27.19 -11.44
CA MET A 139 -7.11 28.12 -12.45
C MET A 139 -8.65 28.10 -12.53
N LYS A 140 -9.28 26.95 -12.27
CA LYS A 140 -10.75 26.84 -12.28
C LYS A 140 -11.39 27.30 -10.97
N SER A 141 -10.73 27.09 -9.84
CA SER A 141 -11.21 27.52 -8.53
C SER A 141 -10.05 27.76 -7.58
N LYS A 142 -10.13 28.85 -6.79
CA LYS A 142 -9.15 29.18 -5.75
C LYS A 142 -8.98 28.05 -4.71
N HIS A 143 -10.03 27.28 -4.46
CA HIS A 143 -10.02 26.17 -3.51
C HIS A 143 -10.61 24.92 -4.16
N PHE A 144 -10.03 23.76 -3.86
CA PHE A 144 -10.52 22.46 -4.29
C PHE A 144 -10.30 21.43 -3.17
N ILE A 145 -11.08 20.36 -3.20
CA ILE A 145 -10.94 19.21 -2.30
C ILE A 145 -10.50 18.02 -3.14
N ALA A 146 -9.43 17.35 -2.72
CA ALA A 146 -8.99 16.10 -3.32
C ALA A 146 -9.41 14.92 -2.42
N LEU A 147 -10.20 14.00 -2.96
CA LEU A 147 -10.68 12.81 -2.25
C LEU A 147 -10.17 11.56 -2.95
N HIS A 148 -9.52 10.67 -2.20
CA HIS A 148 -9.10 9.36 -2.68
C HIS A 148 -9.91 8.26 -1.97
N LEU A 149 -11.05 7.93 -2.56
CA LEU A 149 -12.03 7.02 -1.97
C LEU A 149 -11.74 5.56 -2.36
N ARG A 150 -11.14 4.81 -1.44
CA ARG A 150 -10.87 3.37 -1.61
C ARG A 150 -11.92 2.45 -1.00
N LEU A 151 -12.69 2.95 -0.04
CA LEU A 151 -13.70 2.18 0.66
C LEU A 151 -14.90 3.07 0.95
N VAL A 152 -16.08 2.58 0.59
CA VAL A 152 -17.36 3.11 1.07
C VAL A 152 -18.07 1.99 1.82
N ALA A 153 -18.53 2.26 3.03
CA ALA A 153 -19.19 1.27 3.87
C ALA A 153 -20.62 1.73 4.18
N PHE A 154 -21.59 0.86 3.90
CA PHE A 154 -23.00 1.03 4.18
C PHE A 154 -23.39 0.10 5.32
N ASN A 155 -24.01 0.67 6.35
CA ASN A 155 -24.60 -0.07 7.46
C ASN A 155 -26.10 0.25 7.46
N LEU A 156 -26.91 -0.69 6.97
CA LEU A 156 -28.34 -0.48 6.75
C LEU A 156 -29.16 -0.97 7.93
N GLY A 157 -29.81 -0.04 8.61
CA GLY A 157 -30.62 -0.30 9.79
C GLY A 157 -31.05 1.01 10.45
N TYR A 158 -31.30 0.94 11.75
CA TYR A 158 -31.47 2.11 12.62
C TYR A 158 -30.20 2.32 13.47
N LEU A 159 -30.02 3.53 13.98
CA LEU A 159 -28.91 3.86 14.87
C LEU A 159 -29.04 3.11 16.21
N PRO A 160 -28.04 2.33 16.67
CA PRO A 160 -28.09 1.69 17.98
C PRO A 160 -28.24 2.71 19.11
N GLY A 161 -29.25 2.54 19.96
CA GLY A 161 -29.56 3.49 21.05
C GLY A 161 -30.28 4.76 20.61
N GLY A 162 -30.61 4.90 19.31
CA GLY A 162 -31.40 6.00 18.77
C GLY A 162 -32.86 5.64 18.48
N ASP A 163 -33.54 6.55 17.79
CA ASP A 163 -34.94 6.39 17.41
C ASP A 163 -35.13 5.31 16.33
N LYS A 164 -35.72 4.18 16.74
CA LYS A 164 -35.96 3.01 15.88
C LYS A 164 -36.82 3.27 14.61
N PRO A 165 -37.71 4.27 14.56
CA PRO A 165 -38.39 4.65 13.32
C PRO A 165 -37.47 5.25 12.25
N ILE A 166 -36.33 5.85 12.65
CA ILE A 166 -35.35 6.41 11.71
C ILE A 166 -34.47 5.27 11.21
N ILE A 167 -34.73 4.83 9.98
CA ILE A 167 -34.06 3.71 9.33
C ILE A 167 -33.46 4.15 7.99
N THR A 168 -32.46 3.42 7.52
CA THR A 168 -32.03 3.51 6.12
C THR A 168 -33.12 2.98 5.19
N GLU A 169 -33.48 3.75 4.17
CA GLU A 169 -34.51 3.38 3.19
C GLU A 169 -33.89 2.84 1.90
N SER A 170 -34.61 1.94 1.22
CA SER A 170 -34.12 1.30 -0.01
C SER A 170 -33.85 2.30 -1.14
N GLU A 171 -34.75 3.28 -1.33
CA GLU A 171 -34.63 4.27 -2.42
C GLU A 171 -33.39 5.15 -2.27
N THR A 172 -33.18 5.72 -1.08
CA THR A 172 -32.01 6.57 -0.79
C THR A 172 -30.72 5.75 -0.76
N THR A 173 -30.78 4.51 -0.31
CA THR A 173 -29.63 3.59 -0.32
C THR A 173 -29.19 3.25 -1.74
N LEU A 174 -30.12 2.95 -2.66
CA LEU A 174 -29.79 2.67 -4.07
C LEU A 174 -29.13 3.87 -4.74
N LYS A 175 -29.68 5.09 -4.54
CA LYS A 175 -29.07 6.33 -5.04
C LYS A 175 -27.65 6.50 -4.50
N ALA A 176 -27.44 6.27 -3.21
CA ALA A 176 -26.13 6.38 -2.59
C ALA A 176 -25.14 5.31 -3.09
N LEU A 177 -25.61 4.09 -3.37
CA LEU A 177 -24.79 3.01 -3.95
C LEU A 177 -24.33 3.35 -5.38
N GLU A 178 -25.20 3.92 -6.22
CA GLU A 178 -24.81 4.35 -7.56
C GLU A 178 -23.78 5.49 -7.52
N VAL A 179 -23.96 6.46 -6.62
CA VAL A 179 -22.95 7.51 -6.40
C VAL A 179 -21.64 6.89 -5.91
N ALA A 180 -21.67 6.01 -4.90
CA ALA A 180 -20.49 5.34 -4.37
C ALA A 180 -19.73 4.59 -5.46
N LYS A 181 -20.45 3.84 -6.32
CA LYS A 181 -19.87 3.12 -7.46
C LYS A 181 -19.17 4.06 -8.45
N SER A 182 -19.69 5.28 -8.65
CA SER A 182 -19.10 6.26 -9.58
C SER A 182 -17.87 6.99 -9.02
N ILE A 183 -17.73 7.11 -7.69
CA ILE A 183 -16.66 7.89 -7.04
C ILE A 183 -15.55 7.04 -6.43
N VAL A 184 -15.80 5.75 -6.20
CA VAL A 184 -14.77 4.83 -5.68
C VAL A 184 -13.74 4.55 -6.76
N VAL A 185 -12.46 4.62 -6.40
CA VAL A 185 -11.36 4.40 -7.34
C VAL A 185 -11.36 2.95 -7.85
N PRO A 186 -10.82 2.68 -9.06
CA PRO A 186 -10.65 1.30 -9.55
C PRO A 186 -9.95 0.40 -8.53
N GLY A 187 -10.50 -0.80 -8.31
CA GLY A 187 -10.04 -1.74 -7.28
C GLY A 187 -10.42 -1.37 -5.84
N GLY A 188 -11.14 -0.27 -5.63
CA GLY A 188 -11.76 0.08 -4.36
C GLY A 188 -12.94 -0.82 -4.00
N LEU A 189 -13.37 -0.76 -2.74
CA LEU A 189 -14.38 -1.65 -2.18
C LEU A 189 -15.64 -0.89 -1.75
N ILE A 190 -16.80 -1.51 -1.96
CA ILE A 190 -18.06 -1.11 -1.33
C ILE A 190 -18.46 -2.24 -0.40
N SER A 191 -18.60 -1.93 0.89
CA SER A 191 -19.10 -2.87 1.90
C SER A 191 -20.55 -2.55 2.20
N LEU A 192 -21.41 -3.58 2.19
CA LEU A 192 -22.83 -3.45 2.50
C LEU A 192 -23.18 -4.44 3.61
N VAL A 193 -23.53 -3.92 4.77
CA VAL A 193 -24.04 -4.70 5.91
C VAL A 193 -25.50 -4.38 6.09
N VAL A 194 -26.35 -5.40 6.01
CA VAL A 194 -27.81 -5.26 6.09
C VAL A 194 -28.33 -5.94 7.35
N TYR A 195 -28.92 -5.16 8.26
CA TYR A 195 -29.53 -5.68 9.47
C TYR A 195 -30.97 -6.11 9.17
N VAL A 196 -31.26 -7.39 9.35
CA VAL A 196 -32.60 -7.96 9.16
C VAL A 196 -33.34 -8.05 10.50
N GLY A 197 -34.68 -8.07 10.46
CA GLY A 197 -35.52 -8.27 11.66
C GLY A 197 -36.06 -7.00 12.32
N HIS A 198 -35.87 -5.83 11.73
CA HIS A 198 -36.57 -4.59 12.09
C HIS A 198 -37.54 -4.18 10.96
N PRO A 199 -38.57 -3.34 11.19
CA PRO A 199 -39.61 -3.03 10.20
C PRO A 199 -39.11 -2.76 8.77
N GLY A 200 -38.02 -1.98 8.62
CA GLY A 200 -37.36 -1.74 7.33
C GLY A 200 -36.67 -2.95 6.68
N GLY A 201 -36.17 -3.90 7.49
CA GLY A 201 -35.55 -5.14 7.02
C GLY A 201 -36.55 -6.22 6.59
N TRP A 202 -37.84 -6.08 6.91
CA TRP A 202 -38.90 -6.99 6.42
C TRP A 202 -39.38 -6.60 5.01
N LEU A 203 -39.45 -5.29 4.73
CA LEU A 203 -39.77 -4.76 3.40
C LEU A 203 -38.73 -5.13 2.34
N SER A 204 -37.44 -5.22 2.72
CA SER A 204 -36.36 -5.60 1.79
C SER A 204 -36.37 -7.10 1.42
N LYS A 205 -37.02 -7.96 2.21
CA LYS A 205 -37.18 -9.39 1.91
C LYS A 205 -38.03 -9.63 0.65
N THR A 206 -39.02 -8.79 0.40
CA THR A 206 -39.93 -8.92 -0.76
C THR A 206 -39.25 -8.56 -2.08
N TYR A 207 -38.14 -7.80 -2.06
CA TYR A 207 -37.37 -7.40 -3.25
C TYR A 207 -36.13 -8.28 -3.53
N ASN A 208 -35.81 -9.22 -2.64
CA ASN A 208 -34.49 -9.85 -2.55
C ASN A 208 -34.31 -11.17 -3.32
N ASN A 209 -34.97 -11.32 -4.47
CA ASN A 209 -34.62 -12.37 -5.45
C ASN A 209 -33.46 -11.97 -6.39
N GLY A 210 -32.77 -10.85 -6.17
CA GLY A 210 -31.77 -10.33 -7.13
C GLY A 210 -30.45 -9.76 -6.59
N LEU A 211 -30.19 -9.73 -5.28
CA LEU A 211 -29.04 -8.95 -4.72
C LEU A 211 -28.14 -9.71 -3.73
N SER A 212 -28.02 -11.03 -3.85
CA SER A 212 -27.01 -11.79 -3.12
C SER A 212 -25.70 -11.90 -3.91
N ASN A 213 -24.69 -11.16 -3.46
CA ASN A 213 -23.27 -11.16 -3.88
C ASN A 213 -22.88 -10.27 -5.07
N PHE A 214 -22.89 -8.95 -4.87
CA PHE A 214 -22.01 -8.06 -5.64
C PHE A 214 -20.59 -8.10 -5.07
N ARG A 215 -19.76 -8.97 -5.64
CA ARG A 215 -18.30 -8.86 -5.57
C ARG A 215 -17.83 -8.27 -6.89
N LEU A 216 -17.81 -6.94 -6.98
CA LEU A 216 -17.21 -6.27 -8.13
C LEU A 216 -15.71 -6.61 -8.12
N ARG A 217 -15.25 -7.31 -9.16
CA ARG A 217 -13.83 -7.55 -9.42
C ARG A 217 -13.19 -6.32 -10.03
#